data_AF-M3X8R0-F1
#
_entry.id   AF-M3X8R0-F1
#
_cell.length_a   1.000
_cell.length_b   1.000
_cell.length_c   1.000
_cell.angle_alpha   90.00
_cell.angle_beta   90.00
_cell.angle_gamma   90.00
#
_symmetry.space_group_name_H-M   'P 1'
#
loop_
_entity.id
_entity.type
_entity.pdbx_description
1 polymer ?
#
loop_
_entity_poly.entity_id
_entity_poly.type
_entity_poly.pdbx_seq_one_letter_code
_entity_poly.pdbx_strand_id
1 'polypeptide(L)'
;MNDTVTIQTRKFMTNRLLERKQMVIDVLHPGKATVPKTEIREKLAKMYKTTPDVIFVFGFRTHLGGGKTTGFGMIYDSLDDAKKNEPKHRLARHGLYEKKKTSRKQGTAKANVGADKKKSCGCRQREDCLLHTGFEAGIFQMSPNFRDKAREAELQ
;
A
#
# COMPACT_ATOMS: atom_id res chain seq x y z
N MET A 1 16.86 6.14 -31.30
CA MET A 1 16.43 7.31 -30.51
C MET A 1 15.17 7.84 -31.17
N ASN A 2 14.09 8.04 -30.42
CA ASN A 2 12.82 8.51 -30.97
C ASN A 2 12.83 10.04 -31.02
N ASP A 3 13.44 10.57 -32.07
CA ASP A 3 13.75 12.00 -32.22
C ASP A 3 12.51 12.86 -32.51
N THR A 4 11.37 12.23 -32.81
CA THR A 4 10.13 12.92 -33.16
C THR A 4 9.27 13.34 -31.96
N VAL A 5 9.68 13.05 -30.71
CA VAL A 5 8.89 13.37 -29.51
C VAL A 5 9.60 14.42 -28.68
N THR A 6 9.03 15.62 -28.59
CA THR A 6 9.59 16.73 -27.81
C THR A 6 8.77 16.96 -26.56
N ILE A 7 9.46 17.31 -25.46
CA ILE A 7 8.83 17.58 -24.16
C ILE A 7 9.03 19.06 -23.85
N GLN A 8 7.94 19.73 -23.51
CA GLN A 8 7.95 21.10 -23.02
C GLN A 8 7.41 21.11 -21.58
N THR A 9 8.00 21.93 -20.73
CA THR A 9 7.59 22.06 -19.33
C THR A 9 6.99 23.44 -19.10
N ARG A 10 5.81 23.50 -18.50
CA ARG A 10 5.11 24.73 -18.12
C ARG A 10 4.87 24.77 -16.62
N LYS A 11 4.70 25.98 -16.07
CA LYS A 11 4.40 26.20 -14.64
C LYS A 11 5.36 25.44 -13.72
N PHE A 12 6.66 25.54 -14.01
CA PHE A 12 7.69 24.89 -13.20
C PHE A 12 7.78 25.60 -11.84
N MET A 13 7.75 24.80 -10.79
CA MET A 13 7.82 25.29 -9.41
C MET A 13 8.68 24.35 -8.57
N THR A 14 9.61 24.93 -7.81
CA THR A 14 10.41 24.23 -6.82
C THR A 14 9.71 24.28 -5.47
N ASN A 15 9.22 23.15 -4.98
CA ASN A 15 8.59 23.06 -3.67
C ASN A 15 9.56 22.43 -2.67
N ARG A 16 10.14 23.27 -1.80
CA ARG A 16 11.10 22.83 -0.78
C ARG A 16 10.46 22.12 0.42
N LEU A 17 9.18 22.35 0.70
CA LEU A 17 8.48 21.71 1.81
C LEU A 17 8.33 20.19 1.63
N LEU A 18 8.28 19.76 0.38
CA LEU A 18 8.11 18.35 0.00
C LEU A 18 9.31 17.82 -0.80
N GLU A 19 10.40 18.60 -0.86
CA GLU A 19 11.67 18.25 -1.52
C GLU A 19 11.48 17.76 -2.97
N ARG A 20 10.65 18.49 -3.71
CA ARG A 20 10.34 18.15 -5.11
C ARG A 20 10.17 19.34 -6.01
N LYS A 21 10.42 19.11 -7.30
CA LYS A 21 10.13 20.02 -8.40
C LYS A 21 8.85 19.54 -9.06
N GLN A 22 7.86 20.42 -9.15
CA GLN A 22 6.56 20.11 -9.76
C GLN A 22 6.36 20.95 -11.00
N MET A 23 5.82 20.35 -12.05
CA MET A 23 5.61 21.01 -13.33
C MET A 23 4.48 20.36 -14.12
N VAL A 24 3.94 21.12 -15.07
CA VAL A 24 3.06 20.59 -16.11
C VAL A 24 3.93 20.19 -17.30
N ILE A 25 3.72 18.99 -17.81
CA ILE A 25 4.47 18.44 -18.95
C ILE A 25 3.55 18.45 -20.17
N ASP A 26 4.02 19.08 -21.24
CA ASP A 26 3.42 18.95 -22.56
C ASP A 26 4.32 18.05 -23.42
N VAL A 27 3.72 17.04 -24.03
CA VAL A 27 4.40 16.09 -24.92
C VAL A 27 3.88 16.31 -26.32
N LEU A 28 4.77 16.74 -27.22
CA LEU A 28 4.51 16.89 -28.64
C LEU A 28 5.00 15.63 -29.36
N HIS A 29 4.11 14.96 -30.06
CA HIS A 29 4.34 13.67 -30.72
C HIS A 29 3.54 13.61 -32.02
N PRO A 30 3.93 14.39 -33.05
CA PRO A 30 3.22 14.40 -34.33
C PRO A 30 3.21 13.01 -34.97
N GLY A 31 2.05 12.60 -35.48
CA GLY A 31 1.88 11.33 -36.21
C GLY A 31 2.07 10.06 -35.37
N LYS A 32 2.25 10.17 -34.05
CA LYS A 32 2.40 9.03 -33.15
C LYS A 32 1.22 8.93 -32.20
N ALA A 33 0.99 7.72 -31.71
CA ALA A 33 0.07 7.47 -30.61
C ALA A 33 0.61 8.06 -29.29
N THR A 34 -0.17 7.95 -28.22
CA THR A 34 0.23 8.43 -26.90
C THR A 34 1.53 7.77 -26.45
N VAL A 35 2.53 8.60 -26.17
CA VAL A 35 3.86 8.18 -25.74
C VAL A 35 3.77 7.46 -24.39
N PRO A 36 4.44 6.30 -24.22
CA PRO A 36 4.45 5.60 -22.95
C PRO A 36 5.19 6.41 -21.87
N LYS A 37 4.77 6.22 -20.62
CA LYS A 37 5.28 6.98 -19.47
C LYS A 37 6.76 6.70 -19.19
N THR A 38 7.25 5.52 -19.56
CA THR A 38 8.66 5.13 -19.42
C THR A 38 9.57 6.03 -20.26
N GLU A 39 9.25 6.21 -21.54
CA GLU A 39 10.00 7.11 -22.43
C GLU A 39 9.97 8.57 -21.96
N ILE A 40 8.84 9.03 -21.44
CA ILE A 40 8.71 10.39 -20.90
C ILE A 40 9.62 10.58 -19.69
N ARG A 41 9.69 9.59 -18.78
CA ARG A 41 10.58 9.62 -17.62
C ARG A 41 12.05 9.66 -18.04
N GLU A 42 12.44 8.86 -19.02
CA GLU A 42 13.82 8.84 -19.54
C GLU A 42 14.22 10.17 -20.17
N LYS A 43 13.31 10.82 -20.90
CA LYS A 43 13.58 12.14 -21.48
C LYS A 43 13.69 13.23 -20.42
N LEU A 44 12.83 13.21 -19.40
CA LEU A 44 12.93 14.12 -18.27
C LEU A 44 14.20 13.90 -17.45
N ALA A 45 14.61 12.64 -17.26
CA ALA A 45 15.87 12.27 -16.63
C ALA A 45 17.07 12.88 -17.37
N LYS A 46 17.09 12.79 -18.69
CA LYS A 46 18.12 13.43 -19.52
C LYS A 46 18.10 14.96 -19.44
N MET A 47 16.91 15.58 -19.48
CA MET A 47 16.76 17.04 -19.40
C MET A 47 17.25 17.61 -18.08
N TYR A 48 16.88 16.99 -16.96
CA TYR A 48 17.17 17.49 -15.62
C TYR A 48 18.37 16.83 -14.95
N LYS A 49 19.07 15.92 -15.66
CA LYS A 49 20.25 15.18 -15.18
C LYS A 49 19.97 14.40 -13.90
N THR A 50 18.81 13.77 -13.82
CA THR A 50 18.39 12.95 -12.68
C THR A 50 18.15 11.51 -13.11
N THR A 51 18.08 10.59 -12.15
CA THR A 51 17.68 9.21 -12.43
C THR A 51 16.17 9.14 -12.72
N PRO A 52 15.70 8.23 -13.57
CA PRO A 52 14.27 8.09 -13.86
C PRO A 52 13.47 7.64 -12.64
N ASP A 53 14.10 7.01 -11.66
CA ASP A 53 13.46 6.43 -10.46
C ASP A 53 12.82 7.48 -9.55
N VAL A 54 13.43 8.66 -9.44
CA VAL A 54 12.90 9.79 -8.66
C VAL A 54 11.83 10.60 -9.40
N ILE A 55 11.58 10.28 -10.67
CA ILE A 55 10.64 11.01 -11.53
C ILE A 55 9.30 10.27 -11.58
N PHE A 56 8.24 10.95 -11.14
CA PHE A 56 6.87 10.47 -11.19
C PHE A 56 6.06 11.31 -12.18
N VAL A 57 5.41 10.62 -13.12
CA VAL A 57 4.58 11.26 -14.15
C VAL A 57 3.17 10.68 -14.13
N PHE A 58 2.17 11.56 -14.13
CA PHE A 58 0.77 11.14 -13.99
C PHE A 58 -0.19 12.07 -14.73
N GLY A 59 -1.44 11.61 -14.87
CA GLY A 59 -2.53 12.43 -15.40
C GLY A 59 -2.38 12.83 -16.86
N PHE A 60 -1.72 12.02 -17.69
CA PHE A 60 -1.60 12.32 -19.11
C PHE A 60 -2.95 12.25 -19.82
N ARG A 61 -3.31 13.33 -20.51
CA ARG A 61 -4.51 13.45 -21.34
C ARG A 61 -4.12 13.97 -22.72
N THR A 62 -4.48 13.22 -23.75
CA THR A 62 -4.32 13.63 -25.15
C THR A 62 -5.35 14.70 -25.50
N HIS A 63 -4.96 15.67 -26.33
CA HIS A 63 -5.90 16.62 -26.91
C HIS A 63 -6.69 15.95 -28.04
N LEU A 64 -7.89 16.48 -28.30
CA LEU A 64 -8.66 16.09 -29.47
C LEU A 64 -7.88 16.42 -30.74
N GLY A 65 -7.82 15.49 -31.69
CA GLY A 65 -6.97 15.59 -32.89
C GLY A 65 -5.53 15.10 -32.69
N GLY A 66 -5.14 14.68 -31.47
CA GLY A 66 -3.84 14.05 -31.21
C GLY A 66 -2.65 15.02 -31.26
N GLY A 67 -1.43 14.48 -31.35
CA GLY A 67 -0.18 15.24 -31.50
C GLY A 67 0.30 15.98 -30.25
N LYS A 68 -0.60 16.38 -29.34
CA LYS A 68 -0.29 17.04 -28.06
C LYS A 68 -0.93 16.32 -26.89
N THR A 69 -0.14 16.04 -25.85
CA THR A 69 -0.60 15.42 -24.62
C THR A 69 -0.12 16.25 -23.43
N THR A 70 -1.02 16.62 -22.54
CA THR A 70 -0.68 17.30 -21.28
C THR A 70 -0.65 16.30 -20.14
N GLY A 71 0.24 16.50 -19.18
CA GLY A 71 0.29 15.73 -17.94
C GLY A 71 1.04 16.47 -16.84
N PHE A 72 1.25 15.79 -15.73
CA PHE A 72 1.96 16.34 -14.58
C PHE A 72 3.24 15.56 -14.32
N GLY A 73 4.28 16.29 -13.93
CA GLY A 73 5.59 15.75 -13.57
C GLY A 73 5.99 16.19 -12.18
N MET A 74 6.47 15.24 -11.39
CA MET A 74 7.10 15.45 -10.09
C MET A 74 8.49 14.84 -10.13
N ILE A 75 9.51 15.63 -9.81
CA ILE A 75 10.89 15.19 -9.69
C ILE A 75 11.29 15.38 -8.23
N TYR A 76 11.51 14.30 -7.51
CA TYR A 76 12.04 14.34 -6.15
C TYR A 76 13.56 14.48 -6.17
N ASP A 77 14.12 15.04 -5.10
CA ASP A 77 15.57 15.10 -4.93
C ASP A 77 16.12 13.72 -4.46
N SER A 78 15.39 13.02 -3.57
CA SER A 78 15.74 11.66 -3.07
C SER A 78 14.61 10.64 -3.20
N LEU A 79 14.95 9.34 -3.22
CA LEU A 79 13.97 8.26 -3.25
C LEU A 79 13.21 8.08 -1.93
N ASP A 80 13.81 8.43 -0.81
CA ASP A 80 13.18 8.29 0.50
C ASP A 80 12.03 9.29 0.68
N ASP A 81 12.19 10.50 0.17
CA ASP A 81 11.17 11.55 0.25
C ASP A 81 10.03 11.27 -0.73
N ALA A 82 10.34 10.63 -1.86
CA ALA A 82 9.33 10.06 -2.74
C ALA A 82 8.47 9.01 -2.02
N LYS A 83 9.07 8.08 -1.25
CA LYS A 83 8.32 7.04 -0.53
C LYS A 83 7.43 7.60 0.59
N LYS A 84 7.89 8.65 1.28
CA LYS A 84 7.13 9.32 2.35
C LYS A 84 5.96 10.14 1.81
N ASN A 85 6.20 10.93 0.77
CA ASN A 85 5.29 12.00 0.36
C ASN A 85 4.37 11.60 -0.79
N GLU A 86 4.71 10.55 -1.55
CA GLU A 86 3.93 10.16 -2.72
C GLU A 86 2.76 9.23 -2.36
N PRO A 87 1.59 9.41 -2.99
CA PRO A 87 0.46 8.52 -2.76
C PRO A 87 0.80 7.04 -3.05
N LYS A 88 0.45 6.14 -2.12
CA LYS A 88 0.74 4.68 -2.20
C LYS A 88 0.34 4.02 -3.52
N HIS A 89 -0.70 4.51 -4.19
CA HIS A 89 -1.14 3.95 -5.47
C HIS A 89 -0.19 4.25 -6.63
N ARG A 90 0.60 5.33 -6.56
CA ARG A 90 1.62 5.65 -7.56
C ARG A 90 2.88 4.84 -7.32
N LEU A 91 3.29 4.71 -6.05
CA LEU A 91 4.39 3.82 -5.66
C LEU A 91 4.13 2.37 -6.12
N ALA A 92 2.90 1.89 -5.99
CA ALA A 92 2.51 0.57 -6.48
C ALA A 92 2.59 0.42 -8.01
N ARG A 93 2.33 1.49 -8.77
CA ARG A 93 2.48 1.46 -10.25
C ARG A 93 3.93 1.38 -10.68
N HIS A 94 4.86 1.84 -9.84
CA HIS A 94 6.30 1.75 -10.06
C HIS A 94 6.95 0.53 -9.39
N GLY A 95 6.17 -0.35 -8.76
CA GLY A 95 6.69 -1.55 -8.10
C GLY A 95 7.41 -1.30 -6.77
N LEU A 96 7.40 -0.07 -6.25
CA LEU A 96 8.07 0.28 -4.98
C LEU A 96 7.24 -0.07 -3.74
N TYR A 97 5.97 -0.42 -3.92
CA TYR A 97 5.06 -0.75 -2.83
C TYR A 97 4.00 -1.75 -3.28
N GLU A 98 3.91 -2.89 -2.61
CA GLU A 98 2.84 -3.85 -2.84
C GLU A 98 1.72 -3.68 -1.82
N LYS A 99 0.52 -3.37 -2.32
CA LYS A 99 -0.68 -3.33 -1.48
C LYS A 99 -1.31 -4.72 -1.43
N LYS A 100 -1.38 -5.31 -0.23
CA LYS A 100 -2.21 -6.51 0.01
C LYS A 100 -3.67 -6.18 -0.29
N LYS A 101 -4.25 -6.84 -1.30
CA LYS A 101 -5.64 -6.65 -1.72
C LYS A 101 -6.54 -7.62 -0.96
N THR A 102 -7.29 -7.11 0.01
CA THR A 102 -8.45 -7.81 0.56
C THR A 102 -9.72 -7.21 -0.02
N SER A 103 -10.71 -8.04 -0.38
CA SER A 103 -12.00 -7.54 -0.85
C SER A 103 -12.63 -6.64 0.22
N ARG A 104 -13.17 -5.49 -0.19
CA ARG A 104 -13.85 -4.55 0.74
C ARG A 104 -14.97 -5.23 1.51
N LYS A 105 -15.70 -6.16 0.85
CA LYS A 105 -16.78 -6.96 1.44
C LYS A 105 -16.28 -7.90 2.54
N GLN A 106 -15.12 -8.53 2.34
CA GLN A 106 -14.50 -9.37 3.36
C GLN A 106 -13.98 -8.53 4.53
N GLY A 107 -13.45 -7.33 4.26
CA GLY A 107 -13.02 -6.39 5.30
C GLY A 107 -14.16 -5.90 6.17
N THR A 108 -15.29 -5.49 5.57
CA THR A 108 -16.48 -5.06 6.30
C THR A 108 -17.13 -6.22 7.06
N ALA A 109 -17.22 -7.42 6.47
CA ALA A 109 -17.73 -8.59 7.17
C ALA A 109 -16.88 -8.94 8.40
N LYS A 110 -15.54 -8.93 8.29
CA LYS A 110 -14.64 -9.13 9.43
C LYS A 110 -14.75 -8.02 10.48
N ALA A 111 -14.93 -6.78 10.06
CA ALA A 111 -15.11 -5.65 10.98
C ALA A 111 -16.43 -5.74 11.76
N ASN A 112 -17.53 -6.13 11.09
CA ASN A 112 -18.82 -6.34 11.75
C ASN A 112 -18.75 -7.49 12.76
N VAL A 113 -18.20 -8.64 12.37
CA VAL A 113 -17.96 -9.78 13.30
C VAL A 113 -17.05 -9.37 14.48
N GLY A 114 -16.04 -8.53 14.22
CA GLY A 114 -15.16 -7.99 15.27
C GLY A 114 -15.86 -6.99 16.19
N ALA A 115 -16.84 -6.24 15.69
CA ALA A 115 -17.65 -5.32 16.48
C ALA A 115 -18.64 -6.06 17.39
N ASP A 116 -19.25 -7.14 16.89
CA ASP A 116 -20.12 -8.00 17.69
C ASP A 116 -19.35 -8.67 18.84
N LYS A 117 -18.11 -9.15 18.58
CA LYS A 117 -17.21 -9.68 19.63
C LYS A 117 -16.75 -8.63 20.64
N LYS A 118 -16.55 -7.38 20.23
CA LYS A 118 -16.21 -6.26 21.14
C LYS A 118 -17.36 -5.83 22.04
N LYS A 119 -18.61 -5.98 21.58
CA LYS A 119 -19.81 -5.75 22.41
C LYS A 119 -19.98 -6.84 23.49
N SER A 120 -19.50 -8.06 23.25
CA SER A 120 -19.65 -9.18 24.19
C SER A 120 -18.50 -9.35 25.20
N CYS A 121 -17.29 -8.81 24.96
CA CYS A 121 -16.23 -8.80 25.98
C CYS A 121 -15.42 -7.50 25.93
N GLY A 122 -15.51 -6.70 26.99
CA GLY A 122 -14.58 -5.60 27.27
C GLY A 122 -13.22 -6.09 27.77
N CYS A 123 -12.70 -7.19 27.24
CA CYS A 123 -11.45 -7.80 27.66
C CYS A 123 -10.52 -7.96 26.45
N ARG A 124 -9.32 -7.37 26.51
CA ARG A 124 -8.37 -7.33 25.37
C ARG A 124 -7.41 -8.53 25.33
N GLN A 125 -7.41 -9.38 26.35
CA GLN A 125 -6.57 -10.57 26.45
C GLN A 125 -7.45 -11.76 26.84
N ARG A 126 -7.55 -12.74 25.95
CA ARG A 126 -8.24 -14.01 26.22
C ARG A 126 -7.34 -15.20 25.88
N GLU A 127 -6.03 -15.01 25.97
CA GLU A 127 -5.07 -16.12 25.98
C GLU A 127 -4.61 -16.47 27.40
N ASP A 128 -4.71 -15.54 28.38
CA ASP A 128 -4.32 -15.82 29.77
C ASP A 128 -5.46 -16.33 30.69
N CYS A 129 -6.72 -16.28 30.25
CA CYS A 129 -7.86 -16.67 31.12
C CYS A 129 -8.28 -18.15 30.98
N LEU A 130 -7.70 -18.88 30.01
CA LEU A 130 -7.97 -20.31 29.80
C LEU A 130 -7.04 -21.25 30.59
N LEU A 131 -6.03 -20.72 31.28
CA LEU A 131 -5.13 -21.52 32.11
C LEU A 131 -5.51 -21.57 33.60
N HIS A 132 -6.49 -20.77 34.05
CA HIS A 132 -6.97 -20.81 35.45
C HIS A 132 -8.35 -21.45 35.64
N THR A 133 -9.05 -21.84 34.56
CA THR A 133 -10.33 -22.58 34.63
C THR A 133 -10.23 -23.99 34.05
N GLY A 134 -9.00 -24.49 33.83
CA GLY A 134 -8.70 -25.80 33.27
C GLY A 134 -8.21 -26.86 34.26
N PHE A 135 -8.25 -26.62 35.57
CA PHE A 135 -7.83 -27.63 36.57
C PHE A 135 -9.02 -28.38 37.23
N GLU A 136 -10.25 -27.87 37.17
CA GLU A 136 -11.40 -28.56 37.78
C GLU A 136 -12.33 -29.28 36.78
N ALA A 137 -12.24 -29.02 35.48
CA ALA A 137 -13.09 -29.67 34.49
C ALA A 137 -12.60 -31.07 34.04
N GLY A 138 -11.42 -31.50 34.47
CA GLY A 138 -10.84 -32.81 34.12
C GLY A 138 -11.37 -33.99 34.95
N ILE A 139 -12.07 -33.74 36.06
CA ILE A 139 -12.49 -34.81 36.99
C ILE A 139 -13.90 -35.35 36.65
N PHE A 140 -14.65 -34.70 35.76
CA PHE A 140 -16.03 -35.09 35.44
C PHE A 140 -16.18 -36.09 34.28
N GLN A 141 -15.08 -36.47 33.61
CA GLN A 141 -15.09 -37.47 32.52
C GLN A 141 -14.30 -38.75 32.84
N MET A 142 -13.98 -39.01 34.10
CA MET A 142 -13.43 -40.31 34.51
C MET A 142 -14.53 -41.18 35.08
N SER A 143 -14.63 -42.40 34.53
CA SER A 143 -15.57 -43.43 34.96
C SER A 143 -15.49 -43.65 36.48
N PRO A 144 -16.62 -43.93 37.16
CA PRO A 144 -16.70 -44.03 38.63
C PRO A 144 -15.60 -44.89 39.27
N ASN A 145 -15.21 -45.98 38.60
CA ASN A 145 -14.21 -46.94 39.08
C ASN A 145 -12.78 -46.38 39.24
N PHE A 146 -12.46 -45.19 38.71
CA PHE A 146 -11.13 -44.58 38.88
C PHE A 146 -11.10 -43.56 40.03
N ARG A 147 -12.25 -42.97 40.38
CA ARG A 147 -12.37 -42.00 41.48
C ARG A 147 -12.14 -42.65 42.85
N ASP A 148 -12.57 -43.90 43.02
CA ASP A 148 -12.43 -44.61 44.29
C ASP A 148 -10.98 -45.09 44.52
N LYS A 149 -10.26 -45.50 43.46
CA LYS A 149 -8.84 -45.87 43.56
C LYS A 149 -7.90 -44.71 43.91
N ALA A 150 -8.24 -43.49 43.52
CA ALA A 150 -7.45 -42.31 43.89
C ALA A 150 -7.60 -41.93 45.37
N ARG A 151 -8.74 -42.27 45.99
CA ARG A 151 -9.03 -41.96 47.40
C ARG A 151 -8.41 -42.98 48.37
N GLU A 152 -8.17 -44.21 47.93
CA GLU A 152 -7.45 -45.21 48.72
C GLU A 152 -5.93 -44.97 48.75
N ALA A 153 -5.37 -44.23 47.78
CA ALA A 153 -3.95 -43.93 47.71
C ALA A 153 -3.51 -42.75 48.61
N GLU A 154 -4.45 -41.96 49.15
CA GLU A 154 -4.17 -40.86 50.11
C GLU A 154 -4.27 -41.29 51.58
N LEU A 155 -4.61 -42.55 51.86
CA LEU A 155 -4.76 -43.10 53.21
C LEU A 155 -3.67 -44.12 53.60
N GLN A 156 -2.53 -44.11 52.91
CA GLN A 156 -1.30 -44.80 53.32
C GLN A 156 -0.14 -43.81 53.48
#